data_AF-A0A644Z7C3-F1
#
_entry.id   AF-A0A644Z7C3-F1
#
_cell.length_a   1.000
_cell.length_b   1.000
_cell.length_c   1.000
_cell.angle_alpha   90.00
_cell.angle_beta   90.00
_cell.angle_gamma   90.00
#
_symmetry.space_group_name_H-M   'P 1'
#
loop_
_entity.id
_entity.type
_entity.pdbx_description
1 polymer ?
#
loop_
_entity_poly.entity_id
_entity_poly.type
_entity_poly.pdbx_seq_one_letter_code
_entity_poly.pdbx_strand_id
1 'polypeptide(L)'
;MSPLQYVADLFSWLGSWVQYLGSVIATAAYNLVHPFRKKSYASSPGSFSSDAFSGLGDRLANIDAIADQGSVATDAVSTTTAVGNAGYQGATQVTINIYQQAPVVGSDGMRAFARMIRGEFERLDYYGVTT
;
A
#
# COMPACT_ATOMS: atom_id res chain seq x y z
N MET A 1 12.52 6.88 -10.81
CA MET A 1 11.07 6.70 -11.04
C MET A 1 10.48 8.05 -11.35
N SER A 2 10.06 8.29 -12.59
CA SER A 2 9.25 9.47 -12.87
C SER A 2 8.04 9.04 -13.71
N PRO A 3 6.81 9.40 -13.29
CA PRO A 3 5.62 9.27 -14.12
C PRO A 3 5.77 9.94 -15.50
N LEU A 4 6.65 10.94 -15.59
CA LEU A 4 7.03 11.59 -16.84
C LEU A 4 7.75 10.66 -17.82
N GLN A 5 8.63 9.76 -17.34
CA GLN A 5 9.29 8.75 -18.19
C GLN A 5 8.25 7.78 -18.77
N TYR A 6 7.31 7.32 -17.95
CA TYR A 6 6.22 6.43 -18.41
C TYR A 6 5.41 7.09 -19.55
N VAL A 7 5.06 8.36 -19.38
CA VAL A 7 4.31 9.13 -20.38
C VAL A 7 5.13 9.35 -21.65
N ALA A 8 6.42 9.62 -21.53
CA ALA A 8 7.32 9.76 -22.69
C ALA A 8 7.48 8.45 -23.46
N ASP A 9 7.64 7.33 -22.76
CA ASP A 9 7.72 5.98 -23.34
C ASP A 9 6.40 5.63 -24.04
N LEU A 10 5.26 5.99 -23.43
CA LEU A 10 3.93 5.77 -24.00
C LEU A 10 3.75 6.56 -25.31
N PHE A 11 4.10 7.84 -25.33
CA PHE A 11 4.01 8.66 -26.55
C PHE A 11 4.96 8.17 -27.64
N SER A 12 6.15 7.70 -27.27
CA SER A 12 7.11 7.13 -28.21
C SER A 12 6.58 5.83 -28.82
N TRP A 13 6.00 4.95 -28.00
CA TRP A 13 5.35 3.73 -28.46
C TRP A 13 4.15 4.04 -29.38
N LEU A 14 3.29 4.98 -29.01
CA LEU A 14 2.17 5.41 -29.85
C LEU A 14 2.66 6.00 -31.18
N GLY A 15 3.73 6.80 -31.16
CA GLY A 15 4.36 7.35 -32.35
C GLY A 15 4.84 6.27 -33.31
N SER A 16 5.40 5.17 -32.79
CA SER A 16 5.83 4.03 -33.61
C SER A 16 4.65 3.36 -34.35
N TRP A 17 3.47 3.29 -33.73
CA TRP A 17 2.25 2.78 -34.36
C TRP A 17 1.71 3.68 -35.46
N VAL A 18 1.77 5.00 -35.27
CA VAL A 18 1.38 5.96 -36.31
C VAL A 18 2.30 5.85 -37.54
N GLN A 19 3.61 5.71 -37.32
CA GLN A 19 4.56 5.49 -38.41
C GLN A 19 4.33 4.14 -39.12
N TYR A 20 4.07 3.09 -38.35
CA TYR A 20 3.75 1.77 -38.90
C TYR A 20 2.50 1.81 -39.79
N LEU A 21 1.43 2.49 -39.35
CA LEU A 21 0.22 2.68 -40.15
C LEU A 21 0.53 3.36 -41.48
N GLY A 22 1.33 4.43 -41.47
CA GLY A 22 1.77 5.11 -42.70
C GLY A 22 2.54 4.17 -43.64
N SER A 23 3.43 3.34 -43.10
CA SER A 23 4.20 2.34 -43.87
C SER A 23 3.30 1.26 -44.50
N VAL A 24 2.30 0.77 -43.76
CA VAL A 24 1.32 -0.21 -44.25
C VAL A 24 0.49 0.38 -45.38
N ILE A 25 -0.01 1.61 -45.24
CA ILE A 25 -0.78 2.29 -46.29
C ILE A 25 0.07 2.48 -47.54
N ALA A 26 1.31 2.93 -47.40
CA ALA A 26 2.23 3.11 -48.52
C ALA A 26 2.54 1.78 -49.24
N THR A 27 2.71 0.70 -48.46
CA THR A 27 2.95 -0.65 -49.00
C THR A 27 1.71 -1.19 -49.72
N ALA A 28 0.52 -0.96 -49.18
CA ALA A 28 -0.74 -1.34 -49.82
C ALA A 28 -0.95 -0.58 -51.14
N ALA A 29 -0.72 0.74 -51.15
CA ALA A 29 -0.81 1.55 -52.36
C ALA A 29 0.20 1.09 -53.42
N TYR A 30 1.44 0.78 -53.01
CA TYR A 30 2.46 0.24 -53.92
C TYR A 30 2.03 -1.10 -54.53
N ASN A 31 1.50 -2.02 -53.71
CA ASN A 31 1.05 -3.34 -54.13
C ASN A 31 -0.16 -3.29 -55.07
N LEU A 32 -1.01 -2.27 -54.94
CA LEU A 32 -2.14 -2.05 -55.84
C LEU A 32 -1.68 -1.65 -57.25
N VAL A 33 -0.64 -0.81 -57.34
CA VAL A 33 -0.08 -0.35 -58.62
C VAL A 33 0.89 -1.37 -59.23
N HIS A 34 1.47 -2.28 -58.43
CA HIS A 34 2.45 -3.28 -58.87
C HIS A 34 2.01 -4.72 -58.54
N PRO A 35 1.02 -5.28 -59.26
CA PRO A 35 0.41 -6.58 -58.92
C PRO A 35 1.38 -7.76 -58.99
N PHE A 36 2.42 -7.67 -59.83
CA PHE A 36 3.42 -8.73 -60.02
C PHE A 36 4.71 -8.52 -59.22
N ARG A 37 4.86 -7.38 -58.53
CA ARG A 37 6.05 -7.05 -57.72
C ARG A 37 5.62 -6.52 -56.36
N LYS A 38 5.00 -7.37 -55.55
CA LYS A 38 4.49 -6.99 -54.23
C LYS A 38 5.63 -6.81 -53.22
N LYS A 39 5.52 -5.78 -52.40
CA LYS A 39 6.31 -5.57 -51.18
C LYS A 39 5.64 -6.24 -49.99
N SER A 40 6.45 -6.83 -49.12
CA SER A 40 6.02 -7.32 -47.82
C SER A 40 5.74 -6.16 -46.87
N TYR A 41 4.75 -6.33 -45.99
CA TYR A 41 4.50 -5.38 -44.92
C TYR A 41 5.64 -5.41 -43.90
N ALA A 42 5.90 -4.25 -43.28
CA ALA A 42 6.86 -4.15 -42.19
C ALA A 42 6.39 -4.97 -40.97
N SER A 43 7.33 -5.31 -40.08
CA SER A 43 6.99 -5.91 -38.79
C SER A 43 6.29 -4.88 -37.88
N SER A 44 5.31 -5.33 -37.10
CA SER A 44 4.62 -4.45 -36.15
C SER A 44 5.57 -3.91 -35.08
N PRO A 45 5.36 -2.70 -34.54
CA PRO A 45 6.23 -2.09 -33.53
C PRO A 45 6.35 -2.84 -32.20
N GLY A 46 5.45 -3.80 -31.92
CA GLY A 46 5.50 -4.64 -30.73
C GLY A 46 4.72 -4.07 -29.53
N SER A 47 4.84 -4.76 -28.39
CA SER A 47 4.16 -4.40 -27.15
C SER A 47 4.79 -3.18 -26.49
N PHE A 48 3.97 -2.41 -25.77
CA PHE A 48 4.46 -1.35 -24.90
C PHE A 48 5.37 -1.91 -23.81
N SER A 49 6.50 -1.25 -23.56
CA SER A 49 7.42 -1.52 -22.45
C SER A 49 7.94 -0.19 -21.92
N SER A 50 8.08 -0.07 -20.61
CA SER A 50 8.56 1.15 -19.95
C SER A 50 9.32 0.81 -18.67
N ASP A 51 10.48 1.43 -18.48
CA ASP A 51 11.33 1.24 -17.31
C ASP A 51 11.01 2.24 -16.17
N ALA A 52 9.95 3.04 -16.31
CA ALA A 52 9.59 4.10 -15.37
C ALA A 52 9.38 3.64 -13.91
N PHE A 53 9.03 2.36 -13.71
CA PHE A 53 8.82 1.72 -12.41
C PHE A 53 9.87 0.65 -12.07
N SER A 54 10.97 0.58 -12.83
CA SER A 54 12.11 -0.28 -12.52
C SER A 54 12.61 -0.02 -11.09
N GLY A 55 12.76 -1.09 -10.30
CA GLY A 55 13.18 -1.05 -8.90
C GLY A 55 12.06 -0.70 -7.90
N LEU A 56 10.79 -0.55 -8.31
CA LEU A 56 9.67 -0.33 -7.38
C LEU A 56 9.36 -1.60 -6.61
N GLY A 57 9.41 -2.75 -7.29
CA GLY A 57 9.27 -4.06 -6.65
C GLY A 57 10.31 -4.28 -5.55
N ASP A 58 11.59 -4.04 -5.85
CA ASP A 58 12.68 -4.20 -4.87
C ASP A 58 12.55 -3.22 -3.70
N ARG A 59 12.07 -2.00 -3.96
CA ARG A 59 11.79 -1.01 -2.91
C ARG A 59 10.60 -1.40 -2.05
N LEU A 60 9.52 -1.91 -2.64
CA LEU A 60 8.36 -2.41 -1.91
C LEU A 60 8.72 -3.64 -1.09
N ALA A 61 9.50 -4.58 -1.64
CA ALA A 61 10.02 -5.73 -0.92
C ALA A 61 10.94 -5.34 0.24
N ASN A 62 11.79 -4.31 0.06
CA ASN A 62 12.60 -3.78 1.17
C ASN A 62 11.74 -3.10 2.25
N ILE A 63 10.69 -2.37 1.87
CA ILE A 63 9.75 -1.76 2.82
C ILE A 63 8.98 -2.85 3.58
N ASP A 64 8.56 -3.91 2.91
CA ASP A 64 7.87 -5.05 3.52
C ASP A 64 8.77 -5.77 4.54
N ALA A 65 10.04 -6.02 4.18
CA ALA A 65 11.02 -6.59 5.10
C ALA A 65 11.31 -5.69 6.33
N ILE A 66 11.34 -4.36 6.13
CA ILE A 66 11.48 -3.40 7.23
C ILE A 66 10.20 -3.33 8.07
N ALA A 67 9.02 -3.43 7.46
CA ALA A 67 7.75 -3.48 8.16
C ALA A 67 7.63 -4.75 9.02
N ASP A 68 8.13 -5.88 8.54
CA ASP A 68 8.21 -7.13 9.30
C ASP A 68 9.16 -6.99 10.51
N GLN A 69 10.34 -6.37 10.33
CA GLN A 69 11.25 -6.01 11.44
C GLN A 69 10.65 -4.97 12.42
N GLY A 70 9.94 -3.98 11.89
CA GLY A 70 9.21 -2.98 12.66
C GLY A 70 8.02 -3.59 13.42
N SER A 71 7.43 -4.66 12.90
CA SER A 71 6.41 -5.45 13.58
C SER A 71 7.01 -6.18 14.78
N VAL A 72 8.24 -6.72 14.71
CA VAL A 72 8.90 -7.33 15.89
C VAL A 72 9.28 -6.29 16.96
N ALA A 73 9.66 -5.07 16.54
CA ALA A 73 9.94 -3.97 17.47
C ALA A 73 8.66 -3.29 18.01
N THR A 74 7.57 -3.33 17.27
CA THR A 74 6.24 -2.85 17.71
C THR A 74 5.51 -3.92 18.52
N ASP A 75 5.77 -5.21 18.32
CA ASP A 75 5.40 -6.30 19.25
C ASP A 75 6.20 -6.20 20.55
N ALA A 76 7.43 -5.68 20.53
CA ALA A 76 8.16 -5.34 21.74
C ALA A 76 7.60 -4.08 22.47
N VAL A 77 6.80 -3.25 21.78
CA VAL A 77 6.03 -2.13 22.34
C VAL A 77 4.52 -2.35 22.11
N SER A 78 4.09 -3.61 22.15
CA SER A 78 2.70 -4.01 22.21
C SER A 78 2.57 -4.99 23.36
N THR A 79 2.11 -4.47 24.49
CA THR A 79 1.15 -5.20 25.30
C THR A 79 1.57 -6.60 25.75
N THR A 80 2.68 -6.72 26.49
CA THR A 80 2.76 -7.75 27.55
C THR A 80 1.82 -7.36 28.69
N THR A 81 0.52 -7.30 28.38
CA THR A 81 -0.54 -7.52 29.36
C THR A 81 -0.51 -9.00 29.62
N ALA A 82 -0.24 -9.36 30.87
CA ALA A 82 -0.16 -10.71 31.41
C ALA A 82 -0.89 -11.78 30.58
N VAL A 83 -0.13 -12.59 29.83
CA VAL A 83 -0.58 -13.93 29.45
C VAL A 83 -0.38 -14.82 30.68
N GLY A 84 -1.12 -14.50 31.74
CA GLY A 84 -1.52 -15.48 32.73
C GLY A 84 -2.64 -16.27 32.09
N ASN A 85 -2.35 -17.51 31.74
CA ASN A 85 -3.32 -18.46 31.23
C ASN A 85 -4.41 -18.70 32.29
N ALA A 86 -5.43 -17.85 32.30
CA ALA A 86 -6.64 -18.02 33.09
C ALA A 86 -7.82 -17.88 32.13
N GLY A 87 -8.26 -19.01 31.60
CA GLY A 87 -9.49 -19.09 30.85
C GLY A 87 -10.68 -18.74 31.73
N TYR A 88 -11.10 -17.47 31.68
CA TYR A 88 -12.40 -17.06 32.21
C TYR A 88 -13.33 -16.84 31.01
N GLN A 89 -14.10 -17.87 30.69
CA GLN A 89 -15.26 -17.78 29.79
C GLN A 89 -16.30 -16.84 30.41
N GLY A 90 -16.24 -15.55 30.10
CA GLY A 90 -17.24 -14.59 30.58
C GLY A 90 -16.87 -13.11 30.56
N ALA A 91 -15.73 -12.72 29.99
CA ALA A 91 -15.32 -11.31 29.98
C ALA A 91 -16.28 -10.46 29.14
N THR A 92 -17.20 -9.74 29.80
CA THR A 92 -18.00 -8.67 29.21
C THR A 92 -17.07 -7.59 28.67
N GLN A 93 -17.05 -7.43 27.35
CA GLN A 93 -16.27 -6.39 26.69
C GLN A 93 -16.89 -5.02 26.98
N VAL A 94 -16.18 -4.16 27.70
CA VAL A 94 -16.57 -2.77 27.94
C VAL A 94 -15.83 -1.88 26.95
N THR A 95 -16.56 -1.28 26.01
CA THR A 95 -16.02 -0.30 25.05
C THR A 95 -16.31 1.11 25.55
N ILE A 96 -15.27 1.91 25.79
CA ILE A 96 -15.38 3.30 26.26
C ILE A 96 -15.01 4.26 25.13
N ASN A 97 -15.96 5.12 24.73
CA ASN A 97 -15.73 6.19 23.76
C ASN A 97 -15.38 7.49 24.49
N ILE A 98 -14.17 8.00 24.26
CA ILE A 98 -13.69 9.24 24.90
C ILE A 98 -13.79 10.38 23.89
N TYR A 99 -14.62 11.37 24.20
CA TYR A 99 -14.74 12.60 23.42
C TYR A 99 -14.03 13.75 24.15
N GLN A 100 -12.92 14.21 23.57
CA GLN A 100 -12.10 15.26 24.16
C GLN A 100 -12.53 16.64 23.64
N GLN A 101 -13.26 17.41 24.45
CA GLN A 101 -13.75 18.74 24.06
C GLN A 101 -12.76 19.88 24.41
N ALA A 102 -11.72 19.58 25.20
CA ALA A 102 -10.62 20.48 25.57
C ALA A 102 -9.31 19.70 25.83
N PRO A 103 -8.11 20.32 25.72
CA PRO A 103 -6.84 19.64 25.98
C PRO A 103 -6.81 19.03 27.40
N VAL A 104 -6.34 17.79 27.54
CA VAL A 104 -6.21 17.15 28.85
C VAL A 104 -5.10 17.85 29.63
N VAL A 105 -5.49 18.62 30.64
CA VAL A 105 -4.56 19.42 31.46
C VAL A 105 -3.85 18.55 32.50
N GLY A 106 -2.52 18.58 32.47
CA GLY A 106 -1.62 17.85 33.38
C GLY A 106 -0.26 17.64 32.73
N SER A 107 0.83 17.53 33.50
CA SER A 107 2.19 17.34 32.97
C SER A 107 2.34 16.10 32.08
N ASP A 108 1.48 15.10 32.32
CA ASP A 108 1.46 13.81 31.62
C ASP A 108 0.23 13.64 30.69
N GLY A 109 -0.63 14.67 30.57
CA GLY A 109 -1.81 14.69 29.69
C GLY A 109 -2.65 13.40 29.75
N MET A 110 -2.89 12.78 28.59
CA MET A 110 -3.65 11.53 28.46
C MET A 110 -3.03 10.33 29.20
N ARG A 111 -1.73 10.36 29.52
CA ARG A 111 -1.09 9.27 30.29
C ARG A 111 -1.51 9.31 31.75
N ALA A 112 -1.70 10.50 32.34
CA ALA A 112 -2.25 10.62 33.68
C ALA A 112 -3.69 10.10 33.74
N PHE A 113 -4.50 10.45 32.74
CA PHE A 113 -5.88 9.96 32.61
C PHE A 113 -5.95 8.44 32.46
N ALA A 114 -5.08 7.84 31.64
CA ALA A 114 -5.03 6.38 31.50
C ALA A 114 -4.63 5.67 32.81
N ARG A 115 -3.67 6.21 33.57
CA ARG A 115 -3.31 5.67 34.90
C ARG A 115 -4.47 5.78 35.90
N MET A 116 -5.23 6.88 35.84
CA MET A 116 -6.42 7.07 36.67
C MET A 116 -7.50 6.03 36.36
N ILE A 117 -7.83 5.81 35.09
CA ILE A 117 -8.79 4.78 34.67
C ILE A 117 -8.36 3.39 35.17
N ARG A 118 -7.08 3.05 34.97
CA ARG A 118 -6.55 1.77 35.42
C ARG A 118 -6.67 1.59 36.94
N GLY A 119 -6.30 2.61 37.71
CA GLY A 119 -6.43 2.56 39.17
C GLY A 119 -7.89 2.43 39.64
N GLU A 120 -8.83 3.03 38.91
CA GLU A 120 -10.25 2.92 39.23
C GLU A 120 -10.81 1.53 38.92
N PHE A 121 -10.39 0.92 37.79
CA PHE A 121 -10.75 -0.47 37.50
C PHE A 121 -10.17 -1.45 38.51
N GLU A 122 -8.91 -1.26 38.94
CA GLU A 122 -8.29 -2.10 39.98
C GLU A 122 -9.01 -1.94 41.33
N ARG A 123 -9.52 -0.75 41.66
CA ARG A 123 -10.35 -0.55 42.86
C ARG A 123 -11.73 -1.19 42.72
N LEU A 124 -12.37 -1.07 41.56
CA LEU A 124 -13.69 -1.67 41.33
C LEU A 124 -13.62 -3.20 41.31
N ASP A 125 -12.55 -3.79 40.77
CA ASP A 125 -12.24 -5.22 40.86
C ASP A 125 -12.02 -5.64 42.32
N TYR A 126 -11.31 -4.82 43.10
CA TYR A 126 -11.13 -5.04 44.55
C TYR A 126 -12.45 -4.97 45.35
N TYR A 127 -13.45 -4.21 44.88
CA TYR A 127 -14.79 -4.13 45.50
C TYR A 127 -15.82 -5.08 44.84
N GLY A 128 -15.44 -5.84 43.80
CA GLY A 128 -16.37 -6.55 42.93
C GLY A 128 -15.97 -7.99 42.67
N VAL A 129 -16.11 -8.86 43.69
CA VAL A 129 -16.95 -10.09 43.70
C VAL A 129 -16.72 -10.77 45.06
N THR A 130 -17.54 -10.40 46.04
CA THR A 130 -18.00 -11.32 47.09
C THR A 130 -19.52 -11.40 46.98
N THR A 131 -20.02 -12.14 45.99
CA THR A 131 -21.34 -12.81 46.01
C THR A 131 -21.42 -13.81 44.88
#